data_AF-A0A1V2MEF5-F1
#
_entry.id   AF-A0A1V2MEF5-F1
#
_cell.length_a   1.000
_cell.length_b   1.000
_cell.length_c   1.000
_cell.angle_alpha   90.00
_cell.angle_beta   90.00
_cell.angle_gamma   90.00
#
_symmetry.space_group_name_H-M   'P 1'
#
loop_
_entity.id
_entity.type
_entity.pdbx_description
1 polymer ?
#
loop_
_entity_poly.entity_id
_entity_poly.type
_entity_poly.pdbx_seq_one_letter_code
_entity_poly.pdbx_strand_id
1 'polypeptide(L)'
;MNAAIEETKRRREIQNQYNIKHDIIPKTIKKDIRDLIVATKSIKETNKDLFEQKDPESMSKSELEKSIKTLEKRMKKFAVELRFEDAAQTRDTIITLKQIYNSI
;
A
#
# COMPACT_ATOMS: atom_id res chain seq x y z
N MET A 1 -9.98 28.27 -12.33
CA MET A 1 -8.69 27.82 -11.76
C MET A 1 -8.03 28.91 -10.91
N ASN A 2 -7.99 30.17 -11.37
CA ASN A 2 -7.41 31.30 -10.64
C ASN A 2 -7.99 31.53 -9.23
N ALA A 3 -9.31 31.46 -9.08
CA ALA A 3 -9.97 31.66 -7.78
C ALA A 3 -9.51 30.66 -6.69
N ALA A 4 -9.27 29.40 -7.03
CA ALA A 4 -8.80 28.39 -6.08
C ALA A 4 -7.35 28.66 -5.62
N ILE A 5 -6.51 29.16 -6.54
CA ILE A 5 -5.12 29.53 -6.25
C ILE A 5 -5.09 30.76 -5.35
N GLU A 6 -5.92 31.76 -5.62
CA GLU A 6 -6.03 32.98 -4.80
C GLU A 6 -6.53 32.66 -3.40
N GLU A 7 -7.58 31.84 -3.25
CA GLU A 7 -8.07 31.44 -1.94
C GLU A 7 -7.02 30.63 -1.16
N THR A 8 -6.24 29.79 -1.85
CA THR A 8 -5.12 29.06 -1.22
C THR A 8 -4.06 30.01 -0.70
N LYS A 9 -3.69 31.04 -1.49
CA LYS A 9 -2.72 32.07 -1.06
C LYS A 9 -3.25 32.86 0.14
N ARG A 10 -4.52 33.29 0.09
CA ARG A 10 -5.18 34.01 1.18
C ARG A 10 -5.16 33.22 2.50
N ARG A 11 -5.50 31.93 2.45
CA ARG A 11 -5.46 31.05 3.63
C ARG A 11 -4.05 30.87 4.18
N ARG A 12 -3.07 30.70 3.29
CA ARG A 12 -1.67 30.48 3.68
C ARG A 12 -1.07 31.71 4.37
N GLU A 13 -1.42 32.90 3.89
CA GLU A 13 -0.99 34.16 4.52
C GLU A 13 -1.49 34.26 5.97
N ILE A 14 -2.78 34.00 6.20
CA ILE A 14 -3.38 34.01 7.54
C ILE A 14 -2.70 32.97 8.44
N GLN A 15 -2.45 31.76 7.93
CA GLN A 15 -1.77 30.69 8.68
C GLN A 15 -0.34 31.09 9.05
N ASN A 16 0.41 31.71 8.15
CA ASN A 16 1.77 32.16 8.41
C ASN A 16 1.81 33.27 9.48
N GLN A 17 0.92 34.26 9.36
CA GLN A 17 0.81 35.33 10.35
C GLN A 17 0.44 34.80 11.75
N TYR A 18 -0.49 33.85 11.81
CA TYR A 18 -0.84 33.16 13.05
C TYR A 18 0.36 32.40 13.63
N ASN A 19 1.07 31.64 12.79
CA ASN A 19 2.24 30.88 13.22
C ASN A 19 3.35 31.79 13.76
N ILE A 20 3.63 32.91 13.10
CA ILE A 20 4.63 33.89 13.56
C ILE A 20 4.18 34.54 14.88
N LYS A 21 2.91 34.94 14.99
CA LYS A 21 2.37 35.57 16.20
C LYS A 21 2.40 34.64 17.43
N HIS A 22 2.33 33.33 17.21
CA HIS A 22 2.25 32.32 18.26
C HIS A 22 3.50 31.44 18.39
N ASP A 23 4.60 31.80 17.71
CA ASP A 23 5.84 31.02 17.67
C ASP A 23 5.65 29.53 17.31
N ILE A 24 4.69 29.24 16.41
CA ILE A 24 4.37 27.88 15.96
C ILE A 24 5.26 27.50 14.80
N ILE A 25 6.04 26.43 14.97
CA ILE A 25 6.82 25.81 13.89
C ILE A 25 5.94 24.73 13.24
N PRO A 26 5.55 24.86 11.96
CA PRO A 26 4.76 23.84 11.26
C PRO A 26 5.52 22.51 11.22
N LYS A 27 4.90 21.44 11.70
CA LYS A 27 5.44 20.07 11.66
C LYS A 27 4.42 19.14 11.04
N THR A 28 4.90 18.14 10.29
CA THR A 28 4.03 17.08 9.76
C THR A 28 3.43 16.29 10.92
N ILE A 29 2.11 16.11 10.89
CA ILE A 29 1.41 15.27 11.87
C ILE A 29 1.88 13.83 11.66
N LYS A 30 2.59 13.26 12.64
CA LYS A 30 2.83 11.83 12.74
C LYS A 30 1.72 11.25 13.61
N LYS A 31 0.80 10.50 13.00
CA LYS A 31 -0.23 9.75 13.76
C LYS A 31 0.31 8.36 13.98
N ASP A 32 0.24 7.88 15.21
CA ASP A 32 0.49 6.48 15.50
C ASP A 32 -0.55 5.62 14.78
N ILE A 33 -0.08 4.53 14.19
CA ILE A 33 -0.95 3.51 13.63
C ILE A 33 -1.63 2.89 14.83
N ARG A 34 -2.92 3.20 15.03
CA ARG A 34 -3.72 2.47 16.01
C ARG A 34 -3.73 1.02 15.59
N ASP A 35 -3.34 0.13 16.50
CA ASP A 35 -3.51 -1.29 16.30
C ASP A 35 -4.97 -1.52 15.94
N LEU A 36 -5.19 -2.04 14.74
CA LEU A 36 -6.50 -2.53 14.33
C LEU A 36 -6.94 -3.51 15.41
N ILE A 37 -8.21 -3.46 15.81
CA ILE A 37 -8.80 -4.48 16.68
C ILE A 37 -8.73 -5.79 15.90
N VAL A 38 -7.63 -6.52 16.08
CA VAL A 38 -7.44 -7.86 15.55
C VAL A 38 -8.40 -8.71 16.35
N ALA A 39 -9.60 -8.96 15.81
CA ALA A 39 -10.36 -10.11 16.21
C ALA A 39 -9.44 -11.31 15.98
N THR A 40 -8.93 -11.87 17.06
CA THR A 40 -7.98 -12.96 17.10
C THR A 40 -8.53 -14.15 16.33
N LYS A 41 -8.25 -14.21 15.03
CA LYS A 41 -8.26 -15.44 14.27
C LYS A 41 -6.82 -15.68 13.84
N SER A 42 -6.25 -16.67 14.49
CA SER A 42 -4.91 -17.19 14.31
C SER A 42 -4.62 -17.50 12.84
N ILE A 43 -4.15 -16.53 12.06
CA ILE A 43 -3.57 -16.79 10.74
C ILE A 43 -2.11 -17.18 10.98
N LYS A 44 -1.89 -18.32 11.64
CA LYS A 44 -0.56 -18.93 11.78
C LYS A 44 -0.36 -20.16 10.92
N GLU A 45 -1.37 -20.63 10.17
CA GLU A 45 -1.27 -21.92 9.46
C GLU A 45 -1.90 -21.93 8.07
N THR A 46 -1.56 -21.00 7.19
CA THR A 46 -1.97 -21.15 5.77
C THR A 46 -0.94 -20.64 4.77
N ASN A 47 0.35 -20.77 5.12
CA ASN A 47 1.46 -20.48 4.22
C ASN A 47 2.08 -21.76 3.61
N LYS A 48 1.36 -22.89 3.60
CA LYS A 48 1.93 -24.17 3.13
C LYS A 48 1.45 -24.65 1.75
N ASP A 49 0.33 -24.17 1.24
CA ASP A 49 -0.33 -24.85 0.11
C ASP A 49 -0.34 -24.06 -1.23
N LEU A 50 0.38 -22.94 -1.36
CA LEU A 50 0.45 -22.19 -2.64
C LEU A 50 1.80 -22.31 -3.38
N PHE A 51 2.78 -23.02 -2.83
CA PHE A 51 4.10 -23.22 -3.46
C PHE A 51 4.18 -24.55 -4.26
N GLU A 52 3.16 -24.88 -5.05
CA GLU A 52 3.19 -26.12 -5.83
C GLU A 52 3.43 -25.93 -7.35
N GLN A 53 3.76 -24.72 -7.80
CA GLN A 53 4.16 -24.54 -9.20
C GLN A 53 5.39 -23.62 -9.34
N LYS A 54 6.55 -24.28 -9.36
CA LYS A 54 7.87 -23.83 -9.82
C LYS A 54 8.57 -22.79 -8.93
N ASP A 55 9.83 -23.06 -8.60
CA ASP A 55 10.66 -22.15 -7.82
C ASP A 55 10.72 -20.76 -8.49
N PRO A 56 10.21 -19.70 -7.84
CA PRO A 56 10.21 -18.36 -8.42
C PRO A 56 11.63 -17.79 -8.62
N GLU A 57 12.64 -18.41 -7.99
CA GLU A 57 14.06 -18.09 -8.20
C GLU A 57 14.60 -18.53 -9.58
N SER A 58 13.87 -19.41 -10.29
CA SER A 58 14.27 -19.90 -11.62
C SER A 58 13.67 -19.12 -12.80
N MET A 59 12.83 -18.12 -12.53
CA MET A 59 12.13 -17.35 -13.56
C MET A 59 12.94 -16.14 -14.00
N SER A 60 12.90 -15.82 -15.29
CA SER A 60 13.52 -14.60 -15.81
C SER A 60 12.78 -13.35 -15.32
N LYS A 61 13.50 -12.21 -15.26
CA LYS A 61 12.95 -10.91 -14.86
C LYS A 61 11.68 -10.52 -15.63
N SER A 62 11.59 -10.91 -16.91
CA SER A 62 10.42 -10.66 -17.77
C SER A 62 9.22 -11.54 -17.41
N GLU A 63 9.45 -12.81 -17.03
CA GLU A 63 8.37 -13.73 -16.65
C GLU A 63 7.81 -13.37 -15.27
N LEU A 64 8.66 -12.96 -14.33
CA LEU A 64 8.24 -12.42 -13.03
C LEU A 64 7.35 -11.20 -13.18
N GLU A 65 7.71 -10.25 -14.06
CA GLU A 65 6.90 -9.06 -14.31
C GLU A 65 5.51 -9.40 -14.88
N LYS A 66 5.43 -10.36 -15.80
CA LYS A 66 4.15 -10.84 -16.36
C LYS A 66 3.28 -11.50 -15.29
N SER A 67 3.88 -12.33 -14.44
CA SER A 67 3.19 -12.98 -13.32
C SER A 67 2.65 -11.96 -12.33
N ILE A 68 3.46 -10.97 -11.94
CA ILE A 68 3.05 -9.87 -11.05
C ILE A 68 1.86 -9.09 -11.65
N LYS A 69 1.93 -8.69 -12.93
CA LYS A 69 0.82 -7.98 -13.61
C LYS A 69 -0.48 -8.79 -13.63
N THR A 70 -0.38 -10.09 -13.84
CA THR A 70 -1.53 -11.00 -13.86
C THR A 70 -2.17 -11.12 -12.48
N LEU A 71 -1.34 -11.30 -11.44
CA LEU A 71 -1.79 -11.36 -10.05
C LEU A 71 -2.38 -10.03 -9.58
N GLU A 72 -1.80 -8.89 -9.96
CA GLU A 72 -2.34 -7.57 -9.64
C GLU A 72 -3.75 -7.37 -10.22
N LYS A 73 -3.98 -7.84 -11.45
CA LYS A 73 -5.31 -7.79 -12.09
C LYS A 73 -6.31 -8.69 -11.34
N ARG A 74 -5.87 -9.88 -10.92
CA ARG A 74 -6.70 -10.82 -10.15
C ARG A 74 -7.03 -10.27 -8.75
N MET A 75 -6.05 -9.69 -8.05
CA MET A 75 -6.24 -9.04 -6.76
C MET A 75 -7.27 -7.91 -6.85
N LYS A 76 -7.17 -7.05 -7.87
CA LYS A 76 -8.15 -5.97 -8.12
C LYS A 76 -9.54 -6.52 -8.38
N LYS A 77 -9.67 -7.63 -9.11
CA LYS A 77 -10.95 -8.30 -9.35
C LYS A 77 -11.55 -8.80 -8.03
N PHE A 78 -10.79 -9.48 -7.19
CA PHE A 78 -11.27 -9.93 -5.88
C PHE A 78 -11.67 -8.78 -4.96
N ALA A 79 -10.96 -7.65 -5.00
CA ALA A 79 -11.33 -6.46 -4.25
C ALA A 79 -12.67 -5.86 -4.72
N VAL A 80 -12.94 -5.84 -6.04
CA VAL A 80 -14.24 -5.40 -6.60
C VAL A 80 -15.36 -6.37 -6.21
N GLU A 81 -15.08 -7.66 -6.15
CA GLU A 81 -16.02 -8.72 -5.74
C GLU A 81 -16.19 -8.82 -4.21
N LEU A 82 -15.59 -7.92 -3.43
CA LEU A 82 -15.62 -7.91 -1.95
C LEU A 82 -15.03 -9.18 -1.30
N ARG A 83 -14.18 -9.91 -2.02
CA ARG A 83 -13.46 -11.11 -1.55
C ARG A 83 -12.11 -10.71 -0.97
N PHE A 84 -12.12 -10.15 0.23
CA PHE A 84 -10.94 -9.52 0.83
C PHE A 84 -9.87 -10.53 1.26
N GLU A 85 -10.27 -11.73 1.68
CA GLU A 85 -9.36 -12.81 2.07
C GLU A 85 -8.51 -13.26 0.86
N ASP A 86 -9.17 -13.49 -0.29
CA ASP A 86 -8.49 -13.88 -1.52
C ASP A 86 -7.61 -12.75 -2.08
N ALA A 87 -8.07 -11.50 -1.96
CA ALA A 87 -7.29 -10.33 -2.33
C ALA A 87 -6.04 -10.19 -1.43
N ALA A 88 -6.15 -10.48 -0.13
CA ALA A 88 -5.02 -10.46 0.79
C ALA A 88 -3.99 -11.54 0.45
N GLN A 89 -4.42 -12.79 0.19
CA GLN A 89 -3.51 -13.85 -0.26
C GLN A 89 -2.80 -13.50 -1.57
N THR A 90 -3.55 -12.94 -2.53
CA THR A 90 -2.98 -12.50 -3.81
C THR A 90 -1.99 -11.34 -3.62
N ARG A 91 -2.23 -10.44 -2.67
CA ARG A 91 -1.29 -9.36 -2.33
C ARG A 91 0.00 -9.93 -1.76
N ASP A 92 -0.09 -10.88 -0.84
CA ASP A 92 1.08 -11.42 -0.15
C ASP A 92 1.99 -12.18 -1.14
N THR A 93 1.41 -12.94 -2.07
CA THR A 93 2.16 -13.57 -3.18
C THR A 93 2.83 -12.55 -4.10
N ILE A 94 2.18 -11.42 -4.42
CA ILE A 94 2.79 -10.33 -5.20
C ILE A 94 4.00 -9.72 -4.45
N ILE A 95 3.91 -9.56 -3.13
CA ILE A 95 5.01 -9.01 -2.32
C ILE A 95 6.22 -9.94 -2.40
N THR A 96 6.03 -11.24 -2.23
CA THR A 96 7.11 -12.23 -2.36
C THR A 96 7.75 -12.19 -3.76
N LEU A 97 6.94 -12.15 -4.82
CA LEU A 97 7.45 -12.06 -6.18
C LEU A 97 8.20 -10.74 -6.45
N LYS A 98 7.75 -9.62 -5.88
CA LYS A 98 8.45 -8.33 -5.99
C LYS A 98 9.77 -8.32 -5.22
N GLN A 99 9.86 -9.02 -4.08
CA GLN A 99 11.11 -9.19 -3.35
C GLN A 99 12.12 -9.95 -4.20
N ILE A 100 11.71 -11.06 -4.81
CA ILE A 100 12.56 -11.88 -5.69
C ILE A 100 12.98 -11.09 -6.94
N TYR A 101 12.06 -10.33 -7.55
CA TYR A 101 12.37 -9.44 -8.68
C TYR A 101 13.42 -8.38 -8.33
N ASN A 102 13.40 -7.85 -7.11
CA ASN A 102 14.35 -6.83 -6.65
C ASN A 102 15.69 -7.42 -6.20
N SER A 103 15.75 -8.71 -5.86
CA SER A 103 17.00 -9.41 -5.52
C SER A 103 17.76 -9.95 -6.75
N ILE A 104 17.17 -9.87 -7.94
CA ILE A 104 17.76 -10.22 -9.25
C ILE A 104 18.16 -8.95 -10.03
#